data_AF-A0A7J7V2R6-F1
#
_entry.id   AF-A0A7J7V2R6-F1
#
_cell.length_a   1.000
_cell.length_b   1.000
_cell.length_c   1.000
_cell.angle_alpha   90.00
_cell.angle_beta   90.00
_cell.angle_gamma   90.00
#
_symmetry.space_group_name_H-M   'P 1'
#
loop_
_entity.id
_entity.type
_entity.pdbx_description
1 polymer ?
#
loop_
_entity_poly.entity_id
_entity_poly.type
_entity_poly.pdbx_seq_one_letter_code
_entity_poly.pdbx_strand_id
1 'polypeptide(L)'
;MNQFRMLFSTCKIPGISRDSIMNYFRTESEGYSPTHIVVLCRGRVFVFDAIHEGCLITPPEILRQLTYIHRKCHSEPDGPGVAALTSEERTRWAKARDYLINLDPENLTRLEKIQSSLLVYSLEDDSPHVTPEDYSQVIAMVLTGDPTVRWGDKSYNLISFSNGVLGCNCDHAPYDAMVMVSISYYVDEKILENEGRWKGSEKARDMPLPEELVFTVDEKVLSDISQAKAQYLKQASDLQVVAYSFTHFGKKLTKKKMLHPDTFIQLALQLAYYRLHGRPGCCYETAMTRFFYHGRTETVRSCTVEAVRWCQSMQDPAASALERKQMMLQAFAKHNKMMKDCSTGKGFDRHLLGLSLIAREEGLPVPELFTDPLFSRSGGGGNFVLSTSLVGYLRVQGVVVPMVHSGYGVFYHIRDDRFVVACSAWKSCAETDAEKLVQLIFHAFQDMMQLMNSAHL
;
A
#
# COMPACT_ATOMS: atom_id res chain seq x y z
N MET A 1 -0.80 -2.96 -19.52
CA MET A 1 -1.23 -3.96 -18.51
C MET A 1 -0.07 -4.79 -17.93
N ASN A 2 1.20 -4.43 -18.16
CA ASN A 2 2.37 -5.23 -17.72
C ASN A 2 2.36 -5.55 -16.22
N GLN A 3 2.01 -4.58 -15.36
CA GLN A 3 2.00 -4.75 -13.91
C GLN A 3 1.16 -5.93 -13.40
N PHE A 4 0.11 -6.36 -14.12
CA PHE A 4 -0.69 -7.53 -13.71
C PHE A 4 0.11 -8.84 -13.74
N ARG A 5 1.18 -8.91 -14.54
CA ARG A 5 2.11 -10.05 -14.53
C ARG A 5 2.87 -10.19 -13.22
N MET A 6 2.87 -9.16 -12.38
CA MET A 6 3.60 -9.12 -11.13
C MET A 6 2.72 -9.48 -9.93
N LEU A 7 1.42 -9.75 -10.14
CA LEU A 7 0.49 -10.06 -9.06
C LEU A 7 0.75 -11.46 -8.49
N PHE A 8 0.82 -12.46 -9.36
CA PHE A 8 1.04 -13.84 -8.97
C PHE A 8 2.49 -14.27 -9.20
N SER A 9 2.95 -15.25 -8.44
CA SER A 9 4.25 -15.91 -8.66
C SER A 9 5.40 -14.91 -8.83
N THR A 10 5.37 -13.84 -8.03
CA THR A 10 6.39 -12.78 -8.04
C THR A 10 6.88 -12.53 -6.63
N CYS A 11 8.20 -12.43 -6.48
CA CYS A 11 8.84 -12.19 -5.19
C CYS A 11 10.12 -11.39 -5.37
N LYS A 12 10.37 -10.47 -4.46
CA LYS A 12 11.66 -9.82 -4.31
C LYS A 12 12.67 -10.77 -3.67
N ILE A 13 13.94 -10.58 -3.99
CA ILE A 13 15.08 -11.26 -3.38
C ILE A 13 16.02 -10.19 -2.82
N PRO A 14 16.39 -10.26 -1.54
CA PRO A 14 17.31 -9.28 -0.96
C PRO A 14 18.70 -9.41 -1.58
N GLY A 15 19.36 -8.28 -1.82
CA GLY A 15 20.75 -8.24 -2.25
C GLY A 15 21.59 -7.33 -1.36
N ILE A 16 22.91 -7.53 -1.36
CA ILE A 16 23.83 -6.75 -0.49
C ILE A 16 23.77 -5.25 -0.77
N SER A 17 23.61 -4.86 -2.04
CA SER A 17 23.53 -3.45 -2.44
C SER A 17 22.29 -3.13 -3.29
N ARG A 18 21.64 -4.15 -3.84
CA ARG A 18 20.49 -4.03 -4.73
C ARG A 18 19.71 -5.34 -4.73
N ASP A 19 18.42 -5.24 -4.39
CA ASP A 19 17.48 -6.34 -4.49
C ASP A 19 17.12 -6.64 -5.96
N SER A 20 16.60 -7.84 -6.22
CA SER A 20 16.05 -8.23 -7.52
C SER A 20 14.58 -8.63 -7.40
N ILE A 21 13.83 -8.54 -8.51
CA ILE A 21 12.47 -9.05 -8.62
C ILE A 21 12.49 -10.31 -9.48
N MET A 22 12.01 -11.41 -8.91
CA MET A 22 11.79 -12.65 -9.63
C MET A 22 10.31 -12.78 -9.98
N ASN A 23 10.01 -12.83 -11.26
CA ASN A 23 8.66 -13.08 -11.76
C ASN A 23 8.62 -14.42 -12.52
N TYR A 24 7.90 -15.37 -11.94
CA TYR A 24 7.70 -16.72 -12.46
C TYR A 24 6.36 -16.89 -13.20
N PHE A 25 5.49 -15.87 -13.18
CA PHE A 25 4.20 -15.92 -13.87
C PHE A 25 4.38 -16.01 -15.39
N ARG A 26 3.61 -16.92 -15.99
CA ARG A 26 3.48 -17.09 -17.43
C ARG A 26 1.99 -17.21 -17.77
N THR A 27 1.58 -16.61 -18.88
CA THR A 27 0.27 -16.96 -19.47
C THR A 27 0.36 -18.34 -20.11
N GLU A 28 -0.77 -18.99 -20.39
CA GLU A 28 -0.80 -20.30 -21.07
C GLU A 28 0.01 -20.30 -22.38
N SER A 29 -0.05 -19.21 -23.14
CA SER A 29 0.72 -19.02 -24.39
C SER A 29 2.24 -18.91 -24.19
N GLU A 30 2.70 -18.59 -22.99
CA GLU A 30 4.12 -18.42 -22.64
C GLU A 30 4.70 -19.67 -21.96
N GLY A 31 3.86 -20.64 -21.60
CA GLY A 31 4.24 -21.91 -21.02
C GLY A 31 3.78 -22.08 -19.57
N TYR A 32 4.53 -22.89 -18.82
CA TYR A 32 4.18 -23.26 -17.45
C TYR A 32 4.25 -22.07 -16.48
N SER A 33 3.25 -21.97 -15.60
CA SER A 33 3.24 -21.09 -14.44
C SER A 33 3.11 -21.95 -13.17
N PRO A 34 3.77 -21.60 -12.07
CA PRO A 34 3.58 -22.29 -10.78
C PRO A 34 2.12 -22.34 -10.36
N THR A 35 1.70 -23.46 -9.77
CA THR A 35 0.30 -23.75 -9.40
C THR A 35 0.07 -23.82 -7.89
N HIS A 36 1.12 -23.73 -7.09
CA HIS A 36 1.05 -23.85 -5.64
C HIS A 36 0.87 -22.52 -4.93
N ILE A 37 0.26 -22.56 -3.75
CA ILE A 37 0.24 -21.44 -2.80
C ILE A 37 1.08 -21.77 -1.58
N VAL A 38 1.57 -20.74 -0.90
CA VAL A 38 2.22 -20.90 0.41
C VAL A 38 1.32 -20.37 1.51
N VAL A 39 1.23 -21.09 2.62
CA VAL A 39 0.51 -20.68 3.82
C VAL A 39 1.49 -20.48 4.96
N LEU A 40 1.42 -19.32 5.62
CA LEU A 40 2.16 -19.02 6.83
C LEU A 40 1.23 -19.13 8.04
N CYS A 41 1.65 -19.85 9.07
CA CYS A 41 0.88 -20.00 10.30
C CYS A 41 1.83 -20.24 11.48
N ARG A 42 1.72 -19.43 12.54
CA ARG A 42 2.50 -19.56 13.79
C ARG A 42 4.00 -19.83 13.58
N GLY A 43 4.64 -19.01 12.74
CA GLY A 43 6.08 -19.11 12.45
C GLY A 43 6.51 -20.28 11.54
N ARG A 44 5.55 -20.99 10.94
CA ARG A 44 5.76 -22.17 10.07
C ARG A 44 5.26 -21.89 8.66
N VAL A 45 5.76 -22.66 7.70
CA VAL A 45 5.52 -22.47 6.26
C VAL A 45 5.02 -23.77 5.65
N PHE A 46 3.91 -23.71 4.92
CA PHE A 46 3.30 -24.85 4.24
C PHE A 46 3.06 -24.56 2.77
N VAL A 47 3.01 -25.60 1.95
CA VAL A 47 2.71 -25.51 0.52
C VAL A 47 1.70 -26.58 0.11
N PHE A 48 0.80 -26.22 -0.81
CA PHE A 48 -0.04 -27.17 -1.53
C PHE A 48 -0.43 -26.59 -2.91
N ASP A 49 -0.72 -27.47 -3.86
CA ASP A 49 -1.18 -27.09 -5.20
C ASP A 49 -2.64 -26.61 -5.19
N ALA A 50 -2.89 -25.48 -5.87
CA ALA A 50 -4.23 -24.99 -6.12
C ALA A 50 -4.92 -25.70 -7.30
N ILE A 51 -4.19 -26.52 -8.06
CA ILE A 51 -4.69 -27.32 -9.18
C ILE A 51 -4.62 -28.80 -8.80
N HIS A 52 -5.74 -29.52 -8.93
CA HIS A 52 -5.82 -30.96 -8.73
C HIS A 52 -6.56 -31.60 -9.90
N GLU A 53 -5.91 -32.60 -10.54
CA GLU A 53 -6.41 -33.27 -11.75
C GLU A 53 -6.74 -32.30 -12.90
N GLY A 54 -5.91 -31.26 -13.08
CA GLY A 54 -6.07 -30.26 -14.14
C GLY A 54 -7.10 -29.16 -13.88
N CYS A 55 -7.81 -29.21 -12.74
CA CYS A 55 -8.82 -28.23 -12.36
C CYS A 55 -8.47 -27.52 -11.06
N LEU A 56 -8.97 -26.29 -10.89
CA LEU A 56 -8.84 -25.55 -9.63
C LEU A 56 -9.52 -26.31 -8.49
N ILE A 57 -8.90 -26.34 -7.31
CA ILE A 57 -9.52 -26.88 -6.10
C ILE A 57 -10.66 -25.97 -5.60
N THR A 58 -11.66 -26.58 -5.00
CA THR A 58 -12.90 -25.93 -4.55
C THR A 58 -12.80 -25.39 -3.11
N PRO A 59 -13.72 -24.52 -2.66
CA PRO A 59 -13.70 -24.04 -1.27
C PRO A 59 -13.71 -25.13 -0.18
N PRO A 60 -14.48 -26.24 -0.28
CA PRO A 60 -14.38 -27.35 0.67
C PRO A 60 -12.98 -27.99 0.71
N GLU A 61 -12.31 -28.09 -0.44
CA GLU A 61 -10.96 -28.63 -0.54
C GLU A 61 -9.94 -27.68 0.07
N ILE A 62 -10.01 -26.38 -0.25
CA ILE A 62 -9.18 -25.33 0.38
C ILE A 62 -9.39 -25.31 1.90
N LEU A 63 -10.65 -25.39 2.36
CA LEU A 63 -10.97 -25.45 3.79
C LEU A 63 -10.31 -26.64 4.46
N ARG A 64 -10.28 -27.81 3.82
CA ARG A 64 -9.59 -29.00 4.33
C ARG A 64 -8.08 -28.77 4.48
N GLN A 65 -7.44 -28.15 3.48
CA GLN A 65 -6.02 -27.82 3.51
C GLN A 65 -5.70 -26.82 4.64
N LEU A 66 -6.46 -25.72 4.74
CA LEU A 66 -6.28 -24.71 5.77
C LEU A 66 -6.57 -25.23 7.18
N THR A 67 -7.61 -26.06 7.33
CA THR A 67 -7.96 -26.69 8.62
C THR A 67 -6.85 -27.62 9.10
N TYR A 68 -6.24 -28.40 8.20
CA TYR A 68 -5.09 -29.24 8.54
C TYR A 68 -3.93 -28.40 9.09
N ILE A 69 -3.55 -27.34 8.35
CA ILE A 69 -2.44 -26.44 8.74
C ILE A 69 -2.73 -25.78 10.09
N HIS A 70 -3.92 -25.19 10.23
CA HIS A 70 -4.34 -24.49 11.45
C HIS A 70 -4.31 -25.43 12.65
N ARG A 71 -4.92 -26.63 12.55
CA ARG A 71 -4.93 -27.61 13.65
C ARG A 71 -3.52 -28.06 14.03
N LYS A 72 -2.68 -28.39 13.05
CA LYS A 72 -1.29 -28.80 13.30
C LYS A 72 -0.50 -27.73 14.04
N CYS A 73 -0.58 -26.47 13.58
CA CYS A 73 0.14 -25.37 14.20
C CYS A 73 -0.37 -25.03 15.61
N HIS A 74 -1.67 -25.23 15.88
CA HIS A 74 -2.25 -24.97 17.20
C HIS A 74 -2.06 -26.12 18.20
N SER A 75 -1.67 -27.31 17.73
CA SER A 75 -1.33 -28.45 18.60
C SER A 75 0.15 -28.56 18.94
N GLU A 76 0.99 -27.72 18.34
CA GLU A 76 2.46 -27.77 18.46
C GLU A 76 2.99 -26.37 18.85
N PRO A 77 4.23 -26.27 19.36
CA PRO A 77 4.88 -24.98 19.57
C PRO A 77 5.03 -24.19 18.26
N ASP A 78 5.21 -22.89 18.39
CA ASP A 78 5.50 -22.01 17.25
C ASP A 78 6.78 -22.46 16.53
N GLY A 79 6.77 -22.31 15.21
CA GLY A 79 7.93 -22.58 14.38
C GLY A 79 9.05 -21.55 14.55
N PRO A 80 10.17 -21.74 13.83
CA PRO A 80 11.32 -20.86 13.95
C PRO A 80 11.04 -19.41 13.52
N GLY A 81 10.01 -19.14 12.71
CA GLY A 81 9.63 -17.78 12.34
C GLY A 81 10.52 -17.14 11.26
N VAL A 82 11.09 -17.94 10.35
CA VAL A 82 12.01 -17.50 9.27
C VAL A 82 11.44 -16.33 8.45
N ALA A 83 10.12 -16.28 8.26
CA ALA A 83 9.45 -15.21 7.52
C ALA A 83 9.73 -13.80 8.10
N ALA A 84 9.99 -13.70 9.41
CA ALA A 84 10.29 -12.43 10.06
C ALA A 84 11.56 -11.77 9.52
N LEU A 85 12.51 -12.53 8.97
CA LEU A 85 13.71 -11.99 8.34
C LEU A 85 13.40 -11.09 7.13
N THR A 86 12.24 -11.28 6.48
CA THR A 86 11.83 -10.43 5.34
C THR A 86 11.49 -8.99 5.76
N SER A 87 11.31 -8.74 7.06
CA SER A 87 11.01 -7.42 7.63
C SER A 87 12.26 -6.59 8.01
N GLU A 88 13.46 -7.16 7.88
CA GLU A 88 14.71 -6.50 8.23
C GLU A 88 15.18 -5.47 7.20
N GLU A 89 16.18 -4.68 7.61
CA GLU A 89 17.00 -3.88 6.69
C GLU A 89 17.57 -4.79 5.58
N ARG A 90 17.60 -4.27 4.35
CA ARG A 90 17.79 -5.09 3.13
C ARG A 90 19.14 -5.82 3.12
N THR A 91 20.21 -5.15 3.55
CA THR A 91 21.55 -5.75 3.64
C THR A 91 21.63 -6.81 4.74
N ARG A 92 21.00 -6.58 5.90
CA ARG A 92 20.91 -7.56 6.98
C ARG A 92 20.14 -8.80 6.53
N TRP A 93 19.01 -8.61 5.86
CA TRP A 93 18.23 -9.71 5.30
C TRP A 93 19.05 -10.47 4.25
N ALA A 94 19.71 -9.79 3.29
CA ALA A 94 20.56 -10.46 2.31
C ALA A 94 21.62 -11.37 2.95
N LYS A 95 22.32 -10.86 3.98
CA LYS A 95 23.32 -11.64 4.73
C LYS A 95 22.72 -12.81 5.51
N ALA A 96 21.56 -12.62 6.14
CA ALA A 96 20.87 -13.68 6.87
C ALA A 96 20.34 -14.77 5.92
N ARG A 97 19.85 -14.39 4.74
CA ARG A 97 19.43 -15.32 3.68
C ARG A 97 20.61 -16.17 3.21
N ASP A 98 21.75 -15.55 2.92
CA ASP A 98 22.95 -16.27 2.47
C ASP A 98 23.47 -17.22 3.55
N TYR A 99 23.47 -16.79 4.81
CA TYR A 99 23.83 -17.64 5.93
C TYR A 99 22.88 -18.85 6.06
N LEU A 100 21.55 -18.62 5.99
CA LEU A 100 20.54 -19.68 6.05
C LEU A 100 20.73 -20.72 4.94
N ILE A 101 21.10 -20.31 3.73
CA ILE A 101 21.39 -21.21 2.60
C ILE A 101 22.68 -22.00 2.83
N ASN A 102 23.71 -21.37 3.40
CA ASN A 102 24.98 -22.05 3.68
C ASN A 102 24.89 -23.10 4.79
N LEU A 103 23.88 -23.03 5.67
CA LEU A 103 23.61 -24.08 6.67
C LEU A 103 23.11 -25.38 6.02
N ASP A 104 22.25 -25.25 5.01
CA ASP A 104 21.63 -26.38 4.30
C ASP A 104 21.18 -25.90 2.91
N PRO A 105 21.76 -26.44 1.82
CA PRO A 105 21.35 -26.09 0.46
C PRO A 105 19.85 -26.29 0.18
N GLU A 106 19.17 -27.22 0.87
CA GLU A 106 17.72 -27.41 0.73
C GLU A 106 16.91 -26.20 1.21
N ASN A 107 17.48 -25.33 2.06
CA ASN A 107 16.83 -24.07 2.42
C ASN A 107 16.66 -23.15 1.21
N LEU A 108 17.55 -23.20 0.21
CA LEU A 108 17.34 -22.46 -1.03
C LEU A 108 16.11 -22.99 -1.77
N THR A 109 15.98 -24.31 -1.92
CA THR A 109 14.81 -24.96 -2.53
C THR A 109 13.52 -24.56 -1.82
N ARG A 110 13.52 -24.51 -0.48
CA ARG A 110 12.37 -24.06 0.33
C ARG A 110 12.06 -22.58 0.10
N LEU A 111 13.08 -21.71 0.04
CA LEU A 111 12.91 -20.30 -0.29
C LEU A 111 12.33 -20.12 -1.71
N GLU A 112 12.79 -20.90 -2.69
CA GLU A 112 12.30 -20.85 -4.08
C GLU A 112 10.85 -21.34 -4.20
N LYS A 113 10.43 -22.34 -3.41
CA LYS A 113 9.00 -22.72 -3.28
C LYS A 113 8.16 -21.52 -2.81
N ILE A 114 8.63 -20.74 -1.84
CA ILE A 114 7.93 -19.51 -1.39
C ILE A 114 7.94 -18.43 -2.47
N GLN A 115 9.06 -18.21 -3.14
CA GLN A 115 9.20 -17.16 -4.15
C GLN A 115 8.31 -17.41 -5.37
N SER A 116 8.23 -18.67 -5.83
CA SER A 116 7.47 -19.07 -7.02
C SER A 116 5.96 -19.24 -6.78
N SER A 117 5.51 -19.37 -5.53
CA SER A 117 4.09 -19.59 -5.21
C SER A 117 3.18 -18.52 -5.82
N LEU A 118 1.95 -18.88 -6.20
CA LEU A 118 0.97 -17.93 -6.74
C LEU A 118 0.79 -16.71 -5.82
N LEU A 119 0.63 -16.97 -4.53
CA LEU A 119 0.59 -15.97 -3.46
C LEU A 119 1.11 -16.56 -2.16
N VAL A 120 1.31 -15.70 -1.16
CA VAL A 120 1.47 -16.12 0.24
C VAL A 120 0.17 -15.80 0.98
N TYR A 121 -0.34 -16.76 1.73
CA TYR A 121 -1.55 -16.65 2.56
C TYR A 121 -1.18 -16.74 4.04
N SER A 122 -1.39 -15.67 4.79
CA SER A 122 -1.03 -15.56 6.20
C SER A 122 -2.24 -15.79 7.09
N LEU A 123 -2.14 -16.78 7.97
CA LEU A 123 -3.09 -17.01 9.04
C LEU A 123 -2.62 -16.27 10.29
N GLU A 124 -3.34 -15.22 10.65
CA GLU A 124 -3.14 -14.40 11.85
C GLU A 124 -4.14 -14.81 12.93
N ASP A 125 -3.65 -14.94 14.17
CA ASP A 125 -4.50 -15.28 15.32
C ASP A 125 -5.17 -14.02 15.91
N ASP A 126 -4.67 -12.83 15.55
CA ASP A 126 -5.25 -11.56 15.96
C ASP A 126 -6.62 -11.28 15.32
N SER A 127 -7.40 -10.43 15.98
CA SER A 127 -8.74 -10.00 15.55
C SER A 127 -8.84 -8.46 15.55
N PRO A 128 -8.52 -7.76 14.46
CA PRO A 128 -8.64 -6.31 14.39
C PRO A 128 -10.11 -5.90 14.52
N HIS A 129 -10.39 -4.88 15.34
CA HIS A 129 -11.68 -4.23 15.36
C HIS A 129 -11.97 -3.58 14.00
N VAL A 130 -13.21 -3.73 13.54
CA VAL A 130 -13.68 -3.13 12.29
C VAL A 130 -15.15 -2.78 12.42
N THR A 131 -15.50 -1.60 11.94
CA THR A 131 -16.89 -1.17 11.71
C THR A 131 -17.00 -0.58 10.31
N PRO A 132 -18.22 -0.39 9.78
CA PRO A 132 -18.40 0.31 8.51
C PRO A 132 -17.87 1.75 8.49
N GLU A 133 -17.66 2.36 9.66
CA GLU A 133 -17.21 3.75 9.84
C GLU A 133 -15.70 3.87 10.12
N ASP A 134 -15.12 2.89 10.81
CA ASP A 134 -13.73 2.88 11.26
C ASP A 134 -13.00 1.58 10.85
N TYR A 135 -11.98 1.75 10.00
CA TYR A 135 -11.15 0.68 9.46
C TYR A 135 -9.71 0.73 9.99
N SER A 136 -9.43 1.61 10.96
CA SER A 136 -8.08 1.98 11.38
C SER A 136 -7.27 0.80 11.87
N GLN A 137 -7.85 -0.04 12.73
CA GLN A 137 -7.13 -1.19 13.30
C GLN A 137 -6.84 -2.25 12.24
N VAL A 138 -7.78 -2.53 11.33
CA VAL A 138 -7.54 -3.46 10.20
C VAL A 138 -6.35 -3.00 9.38
N ILE A 139 -6.35 -1.73 8.96
CA ILE A 139 -5.30 -1.19 8.12
C ILE A 139 -3.95 -1.16 8.87
N ALA A 140 -3.95 -0.79 10.15
CA ALA A 140 -2.75 -0.82 10.98
C ALA A 140 -2.15 -2.23 11.06
N MET A 141 -2.97 -3.25 11.34
CA MET A 141 -2.51 -4.63 11.51
C MET A 141 -2.13 -5.30 10.19
N VAL A 142 -2.73 -4.90 9.06
CA VAL A 142 -2.29 -5.31 7.71
C VAL A 142 -0.91 -4.75 7.38
N LEU A 143 -0.62 -3.51 7.79
CA LEU A 143 0.73 -2.92 7.62
C LEU A 143 1.77 -3.53 8.56
N THR A 144 1.38 -3.82 9.81
CA THR A 144 2.29 -4.26 10.88
C THR A 144 2.14 -5.75 11.18
N GLY A 145 1.22 -6.15 12.05
CA GLY A 145 0.94 -7.56 12.36
C GLY A 145 2.17 -8.37 12.85
N ASP A 146 2.06 -9.69 12.91
CA ASP A 146 3.17 -10.55 13.35
C ASP A 146 4.09 -10.88 12.16
N PRO A 147 5.36 -10.42 12.14
CA PRO A 147 6.26 -10.65 11.02
C PRO A 147 6.62 -12.14 10.82
N THR A 148 6.43 -13.00 11.82
CA THR A 148 6.69 -14.45 11.70
C THR A 148 5.70 -15.15 10.78
N VAL A 149 4.59 -14.50 10.44
CA VAL A 149 3.60 -15.00 9.48
C VAL A 149 3.43 -14.04 8.30
N ARG A 150 4.42 -13.19 7.99
CA ARG A 150 4.40 -12.30 6.81
C ARG A 150 5.61 -12.54 5.93
N TRP A 151 5.38 -12.62 4.62
CA TRP A 151 6.47 -12.62 3.65
C TRP A 151 6.54 -11.28 2.94
N GLY A 152 7.24 -10.31 3.54
CA GLY A 152 7.28 -8.92 3.07
C GLY A 152 7.90 -8.73 1.68
N ASP A 153 8.64 -9.73 1.20
CA ASP A 153 9.17 -9.75 -0.17
C ASP A 153 8.17 -10.23 -1.22
N LYS A 154 7.03 -10.80 -0.81
CA LYS A 154 6.03 -11.31 -1.76
C LYS A 154 5.30 -10.14 -2.40
N SER A 155 5.09 -10.21 -3.71
CA SER A 155 4.31 -9.18 -4.40
C SER A 155 2.88 -9.13 -3.88
N TYR A 156 2.29 -10.29 -3.56
CA TYR A 156 0.95 -10.43 -2.99
C TYR A 156 0.94 -11.40 -1.80
N ASN A 157 0.88 -10.82 -0.60
CA ASN A 157 0.61 -11.53 0.64
C ASN A 157 -0.84 -11.25 1.08
N LEU A 158 -1.72 -12.24 0.98
CA LEU A 158 -3.10 -12.18 1.49
C LEU A 158 -3.08 -12.56 2.98
N ILE A 159 -3.78 -11.80 3.81
CA ILE A 159 -3.80 -11.92 5.27
C ILE A 159 -5.22 -12.26 5.71
N SER A 160 -5.34 -13.24 6.59
CA SER A 160 -6.58 -13.67 7.19
C SER A 160 -6.49 -13.61 8.70
N PHE A 161 -7.31 -12.75 9.30
CA PHE A 161 -7.44 -12.62 10.75
C PHE A 161 -8.47 -13.61 11.30
N SER A 162 -8.39 -13.89 12.61
CA SER A 162 -9.22 -14.90 13.28
C SER A 162 -10.71 -14.54 13.35
N ASN A 163 -11.05 -13.26 13.21
CA ASN A 163 -12.44 -12.78 13.12
C ASN A 163 -13.01 -12.76 11.68
N GLY A 164 -12.31 -13.36 10.71
CA GLY A 164 -12.76 -13.44 9.32
C GLY A 164 -12.51 -12.16 8.50
N VAL A 165 -11.82 -11.17 9.07
CA VAL A 165 -11.34 -10.00 8.32
C VAL A 165 -10.18 -10.41 7.42
N LEU A 166 -10.18 -9.90 6.20
CA LEU A 166 -9.11 -10.09 5.23
C LEU A 166 -8.40 -8.77 4.91
N GLY A 167 -7.12 -8.86 4.57
CA GLY A 167 -6.34 -7.73 4.08
C GLY A 167 -5.17 -8.18 3.22
N CYS A 168 -4.46 -7.24 2.61
CA CYS A 168 -3.36 -7.55 1.68
C CYS A 168 -2.14 -6.70 2.01
N ASN A 169 -0.97 -7.34 2.11
CA ASN A 169 0.33 -6.67 2.14
C ASN A 169 1.06 -6.96 0.82
N CYS A 170 1.69 -5.95 0.23
CA CYS A 170 2.26 -6.06 -1.11
C CYS A 170 3.62 -5.37 -1.17
N ASP A 171 4.61 -6.03 -1.77
CA ASP A 171 5.82 -5.35 -2.21
C ASP A 171 5.46 -4.30 -3.28
N HIS A 172 5.89 -3.06 -3.06
CA HIS A 172 5.60 -1.93 -3.96
C HIS A 172 6.63 -1.81 -5.10
N ALA A 173 7.74 -2.55 -5.04
CA ALA A 173 8.76 -2.52 -6.08
C ALA A 173 8.24 -2.95 -7.46
N PRO A 174 7.54 -4.09 -7.64
CA PRO A 174 7.21 -4.60 -8.97
C PRO A 174 5.96 -3.96 -9.60
N TYR A 175 5.04 -3.38 -8.82
CA TYR A 175 3.82 -2.76 -9.33
C TYR A 175 3.27 -1.64 -8.43
N ASP A 176 2.26 -0.92 -8.92
CA ASP A 176 1.53 0.12 -8.21
C ASP A 176 0.16 -0.39 -7.72
N ALA A 177 -0.39 0.21 -6.66
CA ALA A 177 -1.56 -0.29 -5.91
C ALA A 177 -2.78 -0.70 -6.75
N MET A 178 -2.97 -0.14 -7.95
CA MET A 178 -4.14 -0.42 -8.79
C MET A 178 -4.29 -1.89 -9.21
N VAL A 179 -3.20 -2.67 -9.25
CA VAL A 179 -3.28 -4.12 -9.49
C VAL A 179 -3.98 -4.81 -8.31
N MET A 180 -3.55 -4.52 -7.08
CA MET A 180 -4.16 -5.03 -5.85
C MET A 180 -5.61 -4.57 -5.71
N VAL A 181 -5.90 -3.29 -6.00
CA VAL A 181 -7.27 -2.76 -6.02
C VAL A 181 -8.16 -3.53 -7.00
N SER A 182 -7.66 -3.88 -8.18
CA SER A 182 -8.45 -4.59 -9.18
C SER A 182 -8.82 -6.00 -8.74
N ILE A 183 -7.87 -6.78 -8.20
CA ILE A 183 -8.16 -8.14 -7.72
C ILE A 183 -9.03 -8.12 -6.46
N SER A 184 -8.80 -7.19 -5.55
CA SER A 184 -9.62 -7.07 -4.33
C SER A 184 -11.06 -6.68 -4.67
N TYR A 185 -11.26 -5.79 -5.64
CA TYR A 185 -12.61 -5.49 -6.15
C TYR A 185 -13.27 -6.69 -6.83
N TYR A 186 -12.51 -7.46 -7.63
CA TYR A 186 -13.03 -8.70 -8.22
C TYR A 186 -13.49 -9.70 -7.15
N VAL A 187 -12.69 -9.88 -6.08
CA VAL A 187 -13.05 -10.74 -4.96
C VAL A 187 -14.26 -10.21 -4.19
N ASP A 188 -14.33 -8.89 -3.92
CA ASP A 188 -15.49 -8.23 -3.29
C ASP A 188 -16.78 -8.47 -4.10
N GLU A 189 -16.74 -8.27 -5.42
CA GLU A 189 -17.89 -8.55 -6.29
C GLU A 189 -18.29 -10.03 -6.26
N LYS A 190 -17.32 -10.95 -6.21
CA LYS A 190 -17.61 -12.39 -6.12
C LYS A 190 -18.20 -12.78 -4.77
N ILE A 191 -17.78 -12.15 -3.68
CA ILE A 191 -18.39 -12.33 -2.35
C ILE A 191 -19.84 -11.83 -2.39
N LEU A 192 -20.10 -10.65 -2.94
CA LEU A 192 -21.45 -10.08 -3.06
C LEU A 192 -22.37 -10.95 -3.93
N GLU A 193 -21.91 -11.36 -5.12
CA GLU A 193 -22.64 -12.22 -6.06
C GLU A 193 -23.05 -13.56 -5.42
N ASN A 194 -22.20 -14.11 -4.56
CA ASN A 194 -22.43 -15.40 -3.91
C ASN A 194 -22.94 -15.28 -2.48
N GLU A 195 -23.30 -14.08 -2.02
CA GLU A 195 -23.79 -13.80 -0.66
C GLU A 195 -22.81 -14.31 0.43
N GLY A 196 -21.51 -14.26 0.13
CA GLY A 196 -20.45 -14.75 1.02
C GLY A 196 -20.46 -16.27 1.25
N ARG A 197 -21.08 -17.05 0.37
CA ARG A 197 -21.22 -18.51 0.54
C ARG A 197 -20.80 -19.30 -0.68
N TRP A 198 -20.33 -20.52 -0.46
CA TRP A 198 -20.14 -21.50 -1.53
C TRP A 198 -21.48 -22.13 -1.91
N LYS A 199 -21.81 -22.13 -3.21
CA LYS A 199 -23.07 -22.69 -3.76
C LYS A 199 -22.84 -23.94 -4.63
N GLY A 200 -21.61 -24.41 -4.73
CA GLY A 200 -21.24 -25.60 -5.51
C GLY A 200 -21.23 -26.89 -4.69
N SER A 201 -20.58 -27.93 -5.21
CA SER A 201 -20.49 -29.23 -4.52
C SER A 201 -19.71 -29.14 -3.22
N GLU A 202 -20.20 -29.78 -2.16
CA GLU A 202 -19.50 -29.92 -0.87
C GLU A 202 -18.49 -31.07 -0.86
N LYS A 203 -18.42 -31.87 -1.93
CA LYS A 203 -17.49 -33.00 -2.04
C LYS A 203 -16.05 -32.47 -2.11
N ALA A 204 -15.24 -32.84 -1.12
CA ALA A 204 -13.79 -32.69 -1.20
C ALA A 204 -13.18 -33.95 -1.83
N ARG A 205 -12.43 -33.81 -2.93
CA ARG A 205 -11.67 -34.91 -3.52
C ARG A 205 -10.55 -35.35 -2.57
N ASP A 206 -10.08 -36.57 -2.79
CA ASP A 206 -8.86 -37.01 -2.13
C ASP A 206 -7.67 -36.35 -2.81
N MET A 207 -6.89 -35.60 -2.03
CA MET A 207 -5.77 -34.80 -2.53
C MET A 207 -4.65 -34.83 -1.50
N PRO A 208 -3.39 -34.57 -1.89
CA PRO A 208 -2.29 -34.52 -0.96
C PRO A 208 -2.55 -33.55 0.21
N LEU A 209 -2.00 -33.88 1.37
CA LEU A 209 -1.94 -32.96 2.50
C LEU A 209 -0.91 -31.87 2.23
N PRO A 210 -1.03 -30.69 2.86
CA PRO A 210 -0.01 -29.65 2.78
C PRO A 210 1.35 -30.15 3.24
N GLU A 211 2.37 -29.89 2.44
CA GLU A 211 3.77 -30.15 2.79
C GLU A 211 4.28 -29.01 3.66
N GLU A 212 4.92 -29.32 4.78
CA GLU A 212 5.60 -28.33 5.61
C GLU A 212 7.03 -28.09 5.10
N LEU A 213 7.38 -26.83 4.88
CA LEU A 213 8.75 -26.42 4.53
C LEU A 213 9.57 -26.23 5.81
N VAL A 214 10.11 -27.34 6.32
CA VAL A 214 10.92 -27.34 7.55
C VAL A 214 12.33 -26.81 7.25
N PHE A 215 12.59 -25.56 7.62
CA PHE A 215 13.91 -24.93 7.47
C PHE A 215 14.92 -25.50 8.47
N THR A 216 16.13 -25.79 7.97
CA THR A 216 17.27 -26.09 8.84
C THR A 216 17.80 -24.76 9.40
N VAL A 217 17.76 -24.61 10.72
CA VAL A 217 18.19 -23.39 11.42
C VAL A 217 19.15 -23.73 12.56
N ASP A 218 20.06 -22.81 12.87
CA ASP A 218 20.95 -22.88 14.03
C ASP A 218 20.68 -21.72 15.00
N GLU A 219 21.45 -21.64 16.09
CA GLU A 219 21.32 -20.56 17.09
C GLU A 219 21.50 -19.16 16.50
N LYS A 220 22.38 -19.02 15.49
CA LYS A 220 22.62 -17.73 14.84
C LYS A 220 21.38 -17.30 14.05
N VAL A 221 20.78 -18.17 13.26
CA VAL A 221 19.54 -17.86 12.51
C VAL A 221 18.41 -17.51 13.47
N LEU A 222 18.25 -18.25 14.57
CA LEU A 222 17.23 -17.95 15.59
C LEU A 222 17.45 -16.58 16.26
N SER A 223 18.71 -16.20 16.49
CA SER A 223 19.06 -14.86 16.96
C SER A 223 18.73 -13.78 15.92
N ASP A 224 19.06 -14.00 14.65
CA ASP A 224 18.74 -13.07 13.56
C ASP A 224 17.21 -12.88 13.41
N ILE A 225 16.44 -13.96 13.53
CA ILE A 225 14.96 -13.91 13.53
C ILE A 225 14.42 -13.12 14.72
N SER A 226 14.95 -13.38 15.91
CA SER A 226 14.54 -12.69 17.13
C SER A 226 14.81 -11.19 17.05
N GLN A 227 15.98 -10.82 16.51
CA GLN A 227 16.32 -9.43 16.24
C GLN A 227 15.39 -8.79 15.21
N ALA A 228 15.11 -9.47 14.10
CA ALA A 228 14.22 -8.99 13.05
C ALA A 228 12.82 -8.70 13.62
N LYS A 229 12.25 -9.64 14.37
CA LYS A 229 10.95 -9.48 15.04
C LYS A 229 10.96 -8.30 16.01
N ALA A 230 11.97 -8.19 16.87
CA ALA A 230 12.05 -7.12 17.86
C ALA A 230 12.17 -5.74 17.21
N GLN A 231 13.01 -5.59 16.19
CA GLN A 231 13.19 -4.33 15.47
C GLN A 231 11.91 -3.94 14.72
N TYR A 232 11.28 -4.90 14.03
CA TYR A 232 10.05 -4.67 13.31
C TYR A 232 8.91 -4.22 14.23
N LEU A 233 8.66 -4.95 15.32
CA LEU A 233 7.60 -4.60 16.27
C LEU A 233 7.84 -3.24 16.94
N LYS A 234 9.11 -2.89 17.20
CA LYS A 234 9.47 -1.55 17.68
C LYS A 234 9.08 -0.46 16.68
N GLN A 235 9.45 -0.62 15.40
CA GLN A 235 9.09 0.35 14.35
C GLN A 235 7.57 0.42 14.12
N ALA A 236 6.92 -0.75 14.04
CA ALA A 236 5.48 -0.87 13.90
C ALA A 236 4.72 -0.15 15.03
N SER A 237 5.21 -0.26 16.27
CA SER A 237 4.58 0.39 17.42
C SER A 237 4.58 1.92 17.35
N ASP A 238 5.51 2.50 16.60
CA ASP A 238 5.64 3.95 16.37
C ASP A 238 4.68 4.47 15.30
N LEU A 239 4.00 3.60 14.56
CA LEU A 239 3.07 4.01 13.52
C LEU A 239 1.70 4.39 14.12
N GLN A 240 1.20 5.57 13.75
CA GLN A 240 -0.19 5.97 13.91
C GLN A 240 -0.91 5.77 12.57
N VAL A 241 -2.06 5.10 12.58
CA VAL A 241 -2.93 4.95 11.41
C VAL A 241 -4.36 5.23 11.82
N VAL A 242 -5.04 6.08 11.06
CA VAL A 242 -6.48 6.35 11.18
C VAL A 242 -7.14 6.21 9.81
N ALA A 243 -8.36 5.68 9.76
CA ALA A 243 -9.08 5.47 8.52
C ALA A 243 -10.59 5.59 8.70
N TYR A 244 -11.14 6.69 8.18
CA TYR A 244 -12.53 7.08 8.40
C TYR A 244 -13.29 7.32 7.10
N SER A 245 -14.60 7.09 7.16
CA SER A 245 -15.54 7.40 6.08
C SER A 245 -16.24 8.75 6.31
N PHE A 246 -16.01 9.71 5.41
CA PHE A 246 -16.79 10.94 5.32
C PHE A 246 -18.10 10.69 4.55
N THR A 247 -19.21 10.60 5.26
CA THR A 247 -20.52 10.16 4.73
C THR A 247 -21.48 11.28 4.35
N HIS A 248 -21.09 12.55 4.49
CA HIS A 248 -22.00 13.66 4.22
C HIS A 248 -22.28 13.82 2.71
N PHE A 249 -21.29 13.51 1.87
CA PHE A 249 -21.40 13.49 0.42
C PHE A 249 -20.20 12.79 -0.22
N GLY A 250 -20.33 12.46 -1.51
CA GLY A 250 -19.25 11.93 -2.34
C GLY A 250 -19.21 12.56 -3.73
N LYS A 251 -18.65 11.83 -4.71
CA LYS A 251 -18.42 12.38 -6.06
C LYS A 251 -19.69 12.80 -6.78
N LYS A 252 -20.85 12.20 -6.48
CA LYS A 252 -22.11 12.60 -7.14
C LYS A 252 -22.46 14.05 -6.84
N LEU A 253 -22.12 14.55 -5.64
CA LEU A 253 -22.40 15.93 -5.26
C LEU A 253 -21.33 16.90 -5.77
N THR A 254 -20.05 16.59 -5.59
CA THR A 254 -18.97 17.49 -6.04
C THR A 254 -19.00 17.70 -7.56
N LYS A 255 -19.31 16.64 -8.33
CA LYS A 255 -19.48 16.74 -9.78
C LYS A 255 -20.66 17.60 -10.21
N LYS A 256 -21.77 17.64 -9.44
CA LYS A 256 -22.89 18.59 -9.70
C LYS A 256 -22.46 20.05 -9.57
N LYS A 257 -21.40 20.31 -8.80
CA LYS A 257 -20.77 21.63 -8.66
C LYS A 257 -19.60 21.83 -9.64
N MET A 258 -19.41 20.93 -10.62
CA MET A 258 -18.31 20.92 -11.58
C MET A 258 -16.92 20.83 -10.93
N LEU A 259 -16.83 20.24 -9.74
CA LEU A 259 -15.58 20.01 -9.02
C LEU A 259 -15.17 18.53 -9.12
N HIS A 260 -14.02 18.27 -9.75
CA HIS A 260 -13.49 16.90 -9.81
C HIS A 260 -13.18 16.40 -8.39
N PRO A 261 -13.65 15.21 -7.99
CA PRO A 261 -13.62 14.77 -6.59
C PRO A 261 -12.19 14.52 -6.08
N ASP A 262 -11.27 14.09 -6.92
CA ASP A 262 -9.86 13.89 -6.55
C ASP A 262 -9.18 15.23 -6.21
N THR A 263 -9.24 16.19 -7.14
CA THR A 263 -8.79 17.58 -6.92
C THR A 263 -9.45 18.24 -5.72
N PHE A 264 -10.73 17.94 -5.46
CA PHE A 264 -11.41 18.42 -4.27
C PHE A 264 -10.74 17.90 -2.99
N ILE A 265 -10.39 16.61 -2.95
CA ILE A 265 -9.70 16.03 -1.80
C ILE A 265 -8.28 16.57 -1.65
N GLN A 266 -7.52 16.69 -2.74
CA GLN A 266 -6.17 17.26 -2.72
C GLN A 266 -6.14 18.69 -2.19
N LEU A 267 -7.06 19.54 -2.63
CA LEU A 267 -7.16 20.91 -2.15
C LEU A 267 -7.65 20.97 -0.70
N ALA A 268 -8.63 20.15 -0.31
CA ALA A 268 -9.04 20.05 1.09
C ALA A 268 -7.86 19.65 2.01
N LEU A 269 -7.02 18.72 1.56
CA LEU A 269 -5.81 18.31 2.28
C LEU A 269 -4.80 19.45 2.40
N GLN A 270 -4.59 20.24 1.33
CA GLN A 270 -3.74 21.44 1.40
C GLN A 270 -4.25 22.44 2.45
N LEU A 271 -5.57 22.69 2.49
CA LEU A 271 -6.19 23.57 3.47
C LEU A 271 -6.08 23.01 4.90
N ALA A 272 -6.34 21.71 5.07
CA ALA A 272 -6.26 21.04 6.36
C ALA A 272 -4.85 21.08 6.94
N TYR A 273 -3.83 20.76 6.14
CA TYR A 273 -2.43 20.84 6.56
C TYR A 273 -2.03 22.28 6.89
N TYR A 274 -2.41 23.26 6.04
CA TYR A 274 -2.13 24.67 6.27
C TYR A 274 -2.71 25.17 7.60
N ARG A 275 -3.94 24.75 7.93
CA ARG A 275 -4.58 25.07 9.22
C ARG A 275 -3.89 24.40 10.40
N LEU A 276 -3.51 23.13 10.26
CA LEU A 276 -2.89 22.37 11.34
C LEU A 276 -1.49 22.86 11.69
N HIS A 277 -0.68 23.16 10.67
CA HIS A 277 0.74 23.44 10.82
C HIS A 277 1.13 24.90 10.57
N GLY A 278 0.19 25.75 10.16
CA GLY A 278 0.44 27.17 9.88
C GLY A 278 1.36 27.44 8.68
N ARG A 279 1.61 26.43 7.84
CA ARG A 279 2.52 26.51 6.69
C ARG A 279 2.06 25.60 5.54
N PRO A 280 2.43 25.90 4.28
CA PRO A 280 2.20 24.99 3.16
C PRO A 280 2.93 23.65 3.36
N GLY A 281 2.26 22.54 3.05
CA GLY A 281 2.84 21.19 3.08
C GLY A 281 3.19 20.73 1.67
N CYS A 282 4.49 20.55 1.38
CA CYS A 282 4.92 19.99 0.10
C CYS A 282 4.30 18.59 -0.09
N CYS A 283 3.53 18.45 -1.16
CA CYS A 283 2.64 17.32 -1.36
C CYS A 283 2.99 16.58 -2.64
N TYR A 284 3.23 15.28 -2.51
CA TYR A 284 3.32 14.32 -3.59
C TYR A 284 1.94 13.71 -3.79
N GLU A 285 1.46 13.72 -5.03
CA GLU A 285 0.33 12.91 -5.48
C GLU A 285 0.76 12.01 -6.63
N THR A 286 0.28 10.76 -6.63
CA THR A 286 0.53 9.81 -7.70
C THR A 286 -0.32 10.13 -8.94
N ALA A 287 0.32 10.39 -10.09
CA ALA A 287 -0.32 10.37 -11.40
C ALA A 287 0.09 9.12 -12.17
N MET A 288 -0.87 8.28 -12.58
CA MET A 288 -0.56 7.12 -13.43
C MET A 288 -0.16 7.54 -14.85
N THR A 289 0.88 6.92 -15.41
CA THR A 289 1.37 7.16 -16.77
C THR A 289 1.13 5.95 -17.70
N ARG A 290 0.11 5.16 -17.39
CA ARG A 290 -0.22 3.88 -18.07
C ARG A 290 -0.65 4.02 -19.54
N PHE A 291 -0.75 5.24 -20.07
CA PHE A 291 -0.86 5.46 -21.52
C PHE A 291 0.38 4.99 -22.29
N PHE A 292 1.55 4.98 -21.63
CA PHE A 292 2.82 4.59 -22.23
C PHE A 292 3.17 3.14 -21.94
N TYR A 293 4.00 2.55 -22.80
CA TYR A 293 4.54 1.21 -22.60
C TYR A 293 5.28 1.13 -21.26
N HIS A 294 4.85 0.18 -20.41
CA HIS A 294 5.37 0.00 -19.04
C HIS A 294 5.28 1.24 -18.13
N GLY A 295 4.47 2.24 -18.50
CA GLY A 295 4.25 3.42 -17.67
C GLY A 295 3.74 3.04 -16.27
N ARG A 296 4.36 3.63 -15.25
CA ARG A 296 3.99 3.51 -13.83
C ARG A 296 3.39 4.83 -13.36
N THR A 297 4.24 5.70 -12.82
CA THR A 297 3.82 6.91 -12.12
C THR A 297 4.67 8.13 -12.48
N GLU A 298 4.05 9.30 -12.36
CA GLU A 298 4.67 10.62 -12.25
C GLU A 298 4.19 11.28 -10.94
N THR A 299 4.92 12.28 -10.46
CA THR A 299 4.54 13.11 -9.31
C THR A 299 3.72 14.31 -9.76
N VAL A 300 2.55 14.49 -9.15
CA VAL A 300 1.83 15.76 -9.14
C VAL A 300 2.18 16.47 -7.84
N ARG A 301 2.59 17.74 -7.94
CA ARG A 301 2.94 18.56 -6.77
C ARG A 301 1.75 19.44 -6.37
N SER A 302 0.89 18.95 -5.48
CA SER A 302 -0.39 19.59 -5.14
C SER A 302 -0.25 20.95 -4.43
N CYS A 303 0.89 21.21 -3.78
CA CYS A 303 1.21 22.46 -3.10
C CYS A 303 1.64 23.55 -4.09
N THR A 304 0.70 24.05 -4.89
CA THR A 304 0.96 25.13 -5.86
C THR A 304 0.79 26.51 -5.25
N VAL A 305 1.26 27.53 -5.98
CA VAL A 305 1.03 28.93 -5.62
C VAL A 305 -0.47 29.23 -5.50
N GLU A 306 -1.28 28.74 -6.43
CA GLU A 306 -2.74 28.91 -6.44
C GLU A 306 -3.40 28.22 -5.24
N ALA A 307 -2.98 27.01 -4.89
CA ALA A 307 -3.49 26.30 -3.72
C ALA A 307 -3.15 27.05 -2.42
N VAL A 308 -1.92 27.55 -2.28
CA VAL A 308 -1.49 28.33 -1.10
C VAL A 308 -2.22 29.65 -0.99
N ARG A 309 -2.38 30.40 -2.09
CA ARG A 309 -3.14 31.66 -2.09
C ARG A 309 -4.60 31.43 -1.68
N TRP A 310 -5.22 30.37 -2.18
CA TRP A 310 -6.55 29.98 -1.75
C TRP A 310 -6.58 29.62 -0.25
N CYS A 311 -5.63 28.82 0.25
CA CYS A 311 -5.55 28.48 1.68
C CYS A 311 -5.44 29.74 2.56
N GLN A 312 -4.61 30.70 2.15
CA GLN A 312 -4.47 32.00 2.80
C GLN A 312 -5.80 32.77 2.83
N SER A 313 -6.50 32.88 1.68
CA SER A 313 -7.80 33.56 1.62
C SER A 313 -8.87 32.92 2.51
N MET A 314 -8.79 31.61 2.73
CA MET A 314 -9.70 30.88 3.62
C MET A 314 -9.43 31.17 5.11
N GLN A 315 -8.24 31.69 5.46
CA GLN A 315 -7.88 32.09 6.83
C GLN A 315 -7.99 33.61 7.04
N ASP A 316 -8.10 34.39 5.96
CA ASP A 316 -8.17 35.85 6.02
C ASP A 316 -9.59 36.33 6.37
N PRO A 317 -9.81 37.00 7.52
CA PRO A 317 -11.12 37.53 7.88
C PRO A 317 -11.61 38.66 6.96
N ALA A 318 -10.71 39.32 6.21
CA ALA A 318 -11.06 40.37 5.26
C ALA A 318 -11.48 39.82 3.89
N ALA A 319 -11.10 38.58 3.55
CA ALA A 319 -11.42 37.98 2.27
C ALA A 319 -12.92 37.63 2.15
N SER A 320 -13.55 38.10 1.08
CA SER A 320 -14.96 37.84 0.82
C SER A 320 -15.21 36.38 0.39
N ALA A 321 -16.45 35.89 0.54
CA ALA A 321 -16.83 34.57 0.05
C ALA A 321 -16.63 34.41 -1.46
N LEU A 322 -16.85 35.48 -2.23
CA LEU A 322 -16.63 35.48 -3.68
C LEU A 322 -15.14 35.34 -4.03
N GLU A 323 -14.27 36.07 -3.33
CA GLU A 323 -12.83 36.00 -3.51
C GLU A 323 -12.28 34.60 -3.19
N ARG A 324 -12.67 34.05 -2.03
CA ARG A 324 -12.31 32.67 -1.62
C ARG A 324 -12.73 31.66 -2.67
N LYS A 325 -13.95 31.78 -3.20
CA LYS A 325 -14.46 30.88 -4.26
C LYS A 325 -13.66 31.02 -5.55
N GLN A 326 -13.34 32.24 -5.98
CA GLN A 326 -12.57 32.47 -7.20
C GLN A 326 -11.16 31.88 -7.08
N MET A 327 -10.48 32.09 -5.96
CA MET A 327 -9.16 31.50 -5.71
C MET A 327 -9.23 29.97 -5.64
N MET A 328 -10.28 29.41 -5.02
CA MET A 328 -10.51 27.96 -5.01
C MET A 328 -10.60 27.42 -6.45
N LEU A 329 -11.43 28.01 -7.30
CA LEU A 329 -11.62 27.57 -8.68
C LEU A 329 -10.34 27.69 -9.52
N GLN A 330 -9.49 28.69 -9.26
CA GLN A 330 -8.16 28.79 -9.88
C GLN A 330 -7.25 27.64 -9.44
N ALA A 331 -7.23 27.30 -8.15
CA ALA A 331 -6.49 26.17 -7.64
C ALA A 331 -6.98 24.84 -8.26
N PHE A 332 -8.29 24.66 -8.42
CA PHE A 332 -8.88 23.52 -9.14
C PHE A 332 -8.38 23.45 -10.59
N ALA A 333 -8.45 24.56 -11.32
CA ALA A 333 -8.03 24.61 -12.72
C ALA A 333 -6.54 24.25 -12.87
N LYS A 334 -5.69 24.80 -11.98
CA LYS A 334 -4.26 24.48 -11.94
C LYS A 334 -4.02 23.00 -11.69
N HIS A 335 -4.61 22.45 -10.64
CA HIS A 335 -4.42 21.06 -10.24
C HIS A 335 -4.89 20.08 -11.33
N ASN A 336 -6.08 20.31 -11.88
CA ASN A 336 -6.62 19.50 -12.99
C ASN A 336 -5.68 19.49 -14.21
N LYS A 337 -5.12 20.66 -14.56
CA LYS A 337 -4.15 20.76 -15.66
C LYS A 337 -2.88 19.96 -15.35
N MET A 338 -2.32 20.10 -14.15
CA MET A 338 -1.12 19.37 -13.75
C MET A 338 -1.33 17.86 -13.77
N MET A 339 -2.44 17.36 -13.22
CA MET A 339 -2.77 15.93 -13.26
C MET A 339 -2.86 15.40 -14.71
N LYS A 340 -3.52 16.16 -15.59
CA LYS A 340 -3.58 15.82 -17.03
C LYS A 340 -2.19 15.80 -17.68
N ASP A 341 -1.37 16.80 -17.43
CA ASP A 341 -0.03 16.89 -18.00
C ASP A 341 0.87 15.76 -17.47
N CYS A 342 0.86 15.51 -16.15
CA CYS A 342 1.66 14.46 -15.52
C CYS A 342 1.27 13.06 -16.03
N SER A 343 -0.03 12.74 -16.07
CA SER A 343 -0.51 11.46 -16.60
C SER A 343 -0.21 11.25 -18.08
N THR A 344 -0.04 12.34 -18.84
CA THR A 344 0.36 12.33 -20.26
C THR A 344 1.87 12.52 -20.47
N GLY A 345 2.69 12.26 -19.45
CA GLY A 345 4.16 12.22 -19.56
C GLY A 345 4.82 13.59 -19.66
N LYS A 346 4.14 14.65 -19.22
CA LYS A 346 4.62 16.04 -19.22
C LYS A 346 4.87 16.58 -17.81
N GLY A 347 4.88 15.70 -16.80
CA GLY A 347 5.42 16.04 -15.48
C GLY A 347 6.94 16.15 -15.55
N PHE A 348 7.55 16.57 -14.44
CA PHE A 348 8.98 16.89 -14.42
C PHE A 348 9.78 16.13 -13.36
N ASP A 349 9.16 15.58 -12.32
CA ASP A 349 9.90 14.92 -11.24
C ASP A 349 10.69 13.71 -11.74
N ARG A 350 10.08 12.84 -12.56
CA ARG A 350 10.82 11.72 -13.18
C ARG A 350 11.84 12.17 -14.22
N HIS A 351 11.58 13.27 -14.92
CA HIS A 351 12.55 13.86 -15.85
C HIS A 351 13.81 14.33 -15.11
N LEU A 352 13.66 15.09 -14.03
CA LEU A 352 14.78 15.56 -13.22
C LEU A 352 15.54 14.40 -12.56
N LEU A 353 14.84 13.36 -12.11
CA LEU A 353 15.48 12.13 -11.66
C LEU A 353 16.35 11.52 -12.76
N GLY A 354 15.86 11.43 -14.00
CA GLY A 354 16.64 10.94 -15.14
C GLY A 354 17.95 11.71 -15.34
N LEU A 355 17.91 13.04 -15.28
CA LEU A 355 19.12 13.87 -15.39
C LEU A 355 20.11 13.62 -14.24
N SER A 356 19.61 13.48 -13.01
CA SER A 356 20.44 13.15 -11.85
C SER A 356 21.11 11.79 -11.98
N LEU A 357 20.38 10.79 -12.49
CA LEU A 357 20.90 9.44 -12.70
C LEU A 357 21.96 9.40 -13.81
N ILE A 358 21.76 10.13 -14.91
CA ILE A 358 22.77 10.26 -15.98
C ILE A 358 24.06 10.86 -15.42
N ALA A 359 23.99 11.96 -14.67
CA ALA A 359 25.18 12.57 -14.06
C ALA A 359 25.92 11.57 -13.16
N ARG A 360 25.19 10.76 -12.38
CA ARG A 360 25.77 9.72 -11.53
C ARG A 360 26.43 8.59 -12.33
N GLU A 361 25.80 8.14 -13.41
CA GLU A 361 26.32 7.07 -14.28
C GLU A 361 27.60 7.50 -15.00
N GLU A 362 27.70 8.78 -15.36
CA GLU A 362 28.90 9.40 -15.95
C GLU A 362 29.98 9.75 -14.91
N GLY A 363 29.76 9.46 -13.61
CA GLY A 363 30.71 9.78 -12.54
C GLY A 363 30.90 11.28 -12.30
N LEU A 364 29.96 12.11 -12.73
CA LEU A 364 29.99 13.55 -12.51
C LEU A 364 29.57 13.90 -11.07
N PRO A 365 30.02 15.05 -10.53
CA PRO A 365 29.49 15.54 -9.27
C PRO A 365 27.98 15.79 -9.37
N VAL A 366 27.27 15.67 -8.25
CA VAL A 366 25.83 15.97 -8.18
C VAL A 366 25.60 17.43 -8.62
N PRO A 367 24.81 17.69 -9.68
CA PRO A 367 24.56 19.06 -10.13
C PRO A 367 23.94 19.94 -9.05
N GLU A 368 24.31 21.22 -9.03
CA GLU A 368 23.93 22.18 -7.97
C GLU A 368 22.41 22.27 -7.75
N LEU A 369 21.62 22.08 -8.81
CA LEU A 369 20.16 22.05 -8.78
C LEU A 369 19.62 21.02 -7.76
N PHE A 370 20.28 19.88 -7.58
CA PHE A 370 19.84 18.83 -6.66
C PHE A 370 20.35 19.02 -5.23
N THR A 371 21.35 19.89 -5.04
CA THR A 371 21.88 20.27 -3.72
C THR A 371 21.28 21.57 -3.20
N ASP A 372 20.60 22.34 -4.04
CA ASP A 372 19.84 23.53 -3.64
C ASP A 372 18.86 23.16 -2.50
N PRO A 373 18.89 23.86 -1.35
CA PRO A 373 17.93 23.65 -0.27
C PRO A 373 16.45 23.68 -0.71
N LEU A 374 16.12 24.38 -1.79
CA LEU A 374 14.75 24.43 -2.34
C LEU A 374 14.36 23.12 -3.06
N PHE A 375 15.31 22.35 -3.59
CA PHE A 375 15.02 21.05 -4.19
C PHE A 375 14.40 20.11 -3.15
N SER A 376 15.05 19.97 -1.99
CA SER A 376 14.55 19.13 -0.89
C SER A 376 13.37 19.76 -0.16
N ARG A 377 13.39 21.07 0.12
CA ARG A 377 12.27 21.77 0.79
C ARG A 377 10.97 21.68 -0.02
N SER A 378 11.05 21.63 -1.35
CA SER A 378 9.89 21.43 -2.22
C SER A 378 9.46 19.96 -2.36
N GLY A 379 10.15 19.02 -1.68
CA GLY A 379 9.84 17.60 -1.60
C GLY A 379 10.81 16.68 -2.37
N GLY A 380 11.71 17.22 -3.18
CA GLY A 380 12.69 16.45 -3.94
C GLY A 380 13.58 15.56 -3.06
N GLY A 381 14.04 14.44 -3.60
CA GLY A 381 14.85 13.46 -2.83
C GLY A 381 14.07 12.69 -1.77
N GLY A 382 12.74 12.62 -1.89
CA GLY A 382 11.89 11.90 -0.94
C GLY A 382 11.54 12.71 0.32
N ASN A 383 11.42 14.02 0.20
CA ASN A 383 11.20 14.94 1.33
C ASN A 383 9.76 15.49 1.41
N PHE A 384 8.79 14.81 0.80
CA PHE A 384 7.39 15.25 0.85
C PHE A 384 6.77 14.96 2.21
N VAL A 385 6.32 16.01 2.91
CA VAL A 385 5.59 15.89 4.18
C VAL A 385 4.17 15.36 4.00
N LEU A 386 3.64 15.40 2.78
CA LEU A 386 2.38 14.77 2.39
C LEU A 386 2.65 13.81 1.23
N SER A 387 2.62 12.50 1.49
CA SER A 387 2.72 11.45 0.47
C SER A 387 1.33 10.89 0.19
N THR A 388 0.80 11.09 -1.01
CA THR A 388 -0.62 10.86 -1.27
C THR A 388 -0.93 10.10 -2.56
N SER A 389 -2.08 9.45 -2.58
CA SER A 389 -2.64 8.86 -3.80
C SER A 389 -4.13 8.60 -3.67
N LEU A 390 -4.85 8.84 -4.77
CA LEU A 390 -6.13 8.21 -5.02
C LEU A 390 -5.95 6.70 -5.21
N VAL A 391 -6.70 5.90 -4.46
CA VAL A 391 -6.76 4.42 -4.53
C VAL A 391 -7.90 3.96 -5.46
N GLY A 392 -8.64 4.91 -6.04
CA GLY A 392 -9.62 4.68 -7.10
C GLY A 392 -11.06 4.80 -6.63
N TYR A 393 -11.94 4.09 -7.32
CA TYR A 393 -13.40 4.18 -7.16
C TYR A 393 -14.06 2.82 -6.83
N LEU A 394 -13.25 1.82 -6.49
CA LEU A 394 -13.62 0.40 -6.44
C LEU A 394 -13.74 -0.14 -5.01
N ARG A 395 -14.24 0.66 -4.07
CA ARG A 395 -14.51 0.28 -2.66
C ARG A 395 -13.33 -0.30 -1.86
N VAL A 396 -12.12 -0.31 -2.40
CA VAL A 396 -10.88 -0.76 -1.76
C VAL A 396 -10.10 0.45 -1.25
N GLN A 397 -9.56 0.34 -0.05
CA GLN A 397 -8.66 1.33 0.56
C GLN A 397 -7.27 0.72 0.75
N GLY A 398 -6.25 1.56 0.70
CA GLY A 398 -4.87 1.21 1.04
C GLY A 398 -4.16 2.40 1.68
N VAL A 399 -2.97 2.16 2.21
CA VAL A 399 -2.10 3.17 2.82
C VAL A 399 -0.66 2.67 2.78
N VAL A 400 0.30 3.58 2.87
CA VAL A 400 1.69 3.29 3.22
C VAL A 400 2.12 4.21 4.36
N VAL A 401 3.26 3.92 4.98
CA VAL A 401 3.86 4.79 5.99
C VAL A 401 4.28 6.15 5.38
N PRO A 402 4.48 7.19 6.20
CA PRO A 402 4.98 8.48 5.72
C PRO A 402 6.33 8.37 5.00
N MET A 403 6.55 9.23 4.00
CA MET A 403 7.81 9.29 3.26
C MET A 403 8.97 9.85 4.10
N VAL A 404 8.66 10.75 5.04
CA VAL A 404 9.61 11.34 5.99
C VAL A 404 9.08 11.23 7.41
N HIS A 405 9.98 11.32 8.39
CA HIS A 405 9.64 11.24 9.82
C HIS A 405 8.60 12.29 10.24
N SER A 406 8.76 13.54 9.78
CA SER A 406 7.83 14.65 10.05
C SER A 406 6.74 14.81 8.98
N GLY A 407 6.21 13.69 8.48
CA GLY A 407 5.25 13.67 7.38
C GLY A 407 4.07 12.74 7.62
N TYR A 408 3.20 12.71 6.62
CA TYR A 408 2.00 11.88 6.58
C TYR A 408 1.94 11.05 5.30
N GLY A 409 1.35 9.86 5.38
CA GLY A 409 0.81 9.15 4.23
C GLY A 409 -0.71 9.34 4.17
N VAL A 410 -1.25 9.99 3.13
CA VAL A 410 -2.70 10.26 3.01
C VAL A 410 -3.27 9.65 1.74
N PHE A 411 -4.12 8.65 1.89
CA PHE A 411 -4.68 7.87 0.80
C PHE A 411 -6.18 7.86 0.89
N TYR A 412 -6.85 7.81 -0.25
CA TYR A 412 -8.31 7.87 -0.25
C TYR A 412 -8.91 7.15 -1.45
N HIS A 413 -10.11 6.62 -1.28
CA HIS A 413 -10.93 6.16 -2.38
C HIS A 413 -12.24 6.94 -2.41
N ILE A 414 -12.83 7.01 -3.60
CA ILE A 414 -13.99 7.86 -3.85
C ILE A 414 -15.21 7.00 -4.21
N ARG A 415 -16.28 7.13 -3.44
CA ARG A 415 -17.59 6.56 -3.77
C ARG A 415 -18.56 7.65 -4.22
N ASP A 416 -19.75 7.23 -4.63
CA ASP A 416 -20.82 8.11 -5.08
C ASP A 416 -21.28 9.08 -3.99
N ASP A 417 -21.44 8.57 -2.78
CA ASP A 417 -22.07 9.18 -1.60
C ASP A 417 -21.09 9.50 -0.46
N ARG A 418 -19.84 9.06 -0.56
CA ARG A 418 -18.82 9.24 0.49
C ARG A 418 -17.39 9.33 -0.04
N PHE A 419 -16.51 9.85 0.79
CA PHE A 419 -15.05 9.71 0.66
C PHE A 419 -14.52 8.88 1.81
N VAL A 420 -13.59 7.96 1.55
CA VAL A 420 -12.89 7.21 2.61
C VAL A 420 -11.44 7.65 2.58
N VAL A 421 -10.91 8.03 3.75
CA VAL A 421 -9.57 8.58 3.89
C VAL A 421 -8.82 7.73 4.92
N ALA A 422 -7.64 7.23 4.55
CA ALA A 422 -6.67 6.61 5.44
C ALA A 422 -5.44 7.51 5.56
N CYS A 423 -5.01 7.78 6.79
CA CYS A 423 -3.89 8.66 7.11
C CYS A 423 -2.92 7.94 8.04
N SER A 424 -1.62 8.02 7.75
CA SER A 424 -0.54 7.50 8.57
C SER A 424 0.41 8.62 9.02
N ALA A 425 0.98 8.47 10.22
CA ALA A 425 1.98 9.37 10.80
C ALA A 425 2.90 8.59 11.75
N TRP A 426 4.03 9.18 12.16
CA TRP A 426 4.92 8.61 13.18
C TRP A 426 4.63 9.23 14.54
N LYS A 427 4.30 8.42 15.55
CA LYS A 427 4.01 8.86 16.92
C LYS A 427 5.22 9.57 17.55
N SER A 428 6.43 9.16 17.18
CA SER A 428 7.68 9.79 17.61
C SER A 428 7.89 11.20 17.05
N CYS A 429 7.13 11.63 16.04
CA CYS A 429 7.13 13.00 15.57
C CYS A 429 6.02 13.81 16.26
N ALA A 430 6.42 14.64 17.24
CA ALA A 430 5.48 15.46 18.01
C ALA A 430 4.69 16.49 17.16
N GLU A 431 5.17 16.83 15.97
CA GLU A 431 4.48 17.74 15.06
C GLU A 431 3.29 17.05 14.36
N THR A 432 3.40 15.76 14.04
CA THR A 432 2.41 15.07 13.21
C THR A 432 1.34 14.38 14.04
N ASP A 433 0.08 14.45 13.59
CA ASP A 433 -1.04 13.75 14.21
C ASP A 433 -2.07 13.37 13.14
N ALA A 434 -2.11 12.09 12.78
CA ALA A 434 -2.94 11.58 11.68
C ALA A 434 -4.44 11.80 11.97
N GLU A 435 -4.85 11.66 13.24
CA GLU A 435 -6.22 11.88 13.71
C GLU A 435 -6.66 13.32 13.45
N LYS A 436 -5.87 14.28 13.96
CA LYS A 436 -6.17 15.71 13.78
C LYS A 436 -6.19 16.12 12.32
N LEU A 437 -5.28 15.59 11.51
CA LEU A 437 -5.24 15.92 10.09
C LEU A 437 -6.51 15.44 9.38
N VAL A 438 -6.99 14.21 9.65
CA VAL A 438 -8.23 13.70 9.03
C VAL A 438 -9.46 14.50 9.48
N GLN A 439 -9.55 14.86 10.77
CA GLN A 439 -10.61 15.74 11.27
C GLN A 439 -10.63 17.08 10.52
N LEU A 440 -9.46 17.69 10.31
CA LEU A 440 -9.35 18.95 9.56
C LEU A 440 -9.63 18.80 8.06
N ILE A 441 -9.31 17.65 7.45
CA ILE A 441 -9.73 17.33 6.07
C ILE A 441 -11.26 17.32 5.99
N PHE A 442 -11.95 16.70 6.95
CA PHE A 442 -13.41 16.63 6.95
C PHE A 442 -14.07 18.00 7.16
N HIS A 443 -13.51 18.84 8.04
CA HIS A 443 -13.94 20.24 8.15
C HIS A 443 -13.67 21.01 6.84
N ALA A 444 -12.51 20.82 6.20
CA ALA A 444 -12.21 21.44 4.92
C ALA A 444 -13.19 21.03 3.81
N PHE A 445 -13.63 19.76 3.78
CA PHE A 445 -14.68 19.30 2.86
C PHE A 445 -15.99 20.09 3.04
N GLN A 446 -16.42 20.28 4.30
CA GLN A 446 -17.64 21.03 4.61
C GLN A 446 -17.51 22.51 4.21
N ASP A 447 -16.40 23.15 4.58
CA ASP A 447 -16.13 24.55 4.24
C ASP A 447 -16.13 24.79 2.72
N MET A 448 -15.45 23.92 1.96
CA MET A 448 -15.39 24.00 0.50
C MET A 448 -16.77 23.84 -0.14
N MET A 449 -17.60 22.94 0.38
CA MET A 449 -18.97 22.77 -0.11
C MET A 449 -19.89 23.93 0.28
N GLN A 450 -19.75 24.46 1.50
CA GLN A 450 -20.50 25.64 1.94
C GLN A 450 -20.17 26.85 1.06
N LEU A 451 -18.89 27.06 0.73
CA LEU A 451 -18.43 28.12 -0.18
C LEU A 451 -19.07 28.04 -1.57
N MET A 452 -19.38 26.83 -2.04
CA MET A 452 -20.08 26.61 -3.31
C MET A 452 -21.60 26.79 -3.24
N ASN A 453 -22.18 26.81 -2.03
CA ASN A 453 -23.61 26.98 -1.82
C ASN A 453 -23.98 28.43 -1.47
N SER A 454 -23.13 29.15 -0.73
CA SER A 454 -23.41 30.53 -0.27
C SER A 454 -23.22 31.59 -1.36
N ALA A 455 -22.43 31.30 -2.40
CA ALA A 455 -22.07 32.27 -3.44
C ALA A 455 -23.12 32.42 -4.57
N HIS A 456 -24.41 32.28 -4.23
CA HIS A 456 -25.55 32.60 -5.11
C HIS A 456 -26.31 33.86 -4.67
N LEU A 457 -25.78 34.59 -3.68
CA LEU A 457 -26.30 35.89 -3.25
C LEU A 457 -25.48 37.03 -3.86
#